data_AF-A0A812VCD1-F1
#
_entry.id   AF-A0A812VCD1-F1
#
_cell.length_a   1.000
_cell.length_b   1.000
_cell.length_c   1.000
_cell.angle_alpha   90.00
_cell.angle_beta   90.00
_cell.angle_gamma   90.00
#
_symmetry.space_group_name_H-M   'P 1'
#
loop_
_entity.id
_entity.type
_entity.pdbx_description
1 polymer ?
#
loop_
_entity_poly.entity_id
_entity_poly.type
_entity_poly.pdbx_seq_one_letter_code
_entity_poly.pdbx_strand_id
1 'polypeptide(L)'
;MTPLYFPKDGCGFPPNTEKLRCFLQYFHHVGSAMEGTGEVWISRACADTSLTTESLMSDTTRLCQCLVQDLRKPIYNSDTYLHVDFANASVGGGIFLNAPGATAQEEITFATHPELSLATVLSEPLNDDEALLICGARRFSHHAGFLDTFCYVGAVQEDEHMFSKDVVQIVVDARMYDGAGVGSPYRHDHLFQVEDALRDIRKAICGFRAAKLAFPDRHSCATGNWGCGAFGGAPAVKLFVQWVAASLAGLK
;
A
#
# COMPACT_ATOMS: atom_id res chain seq x y z
N MET A 1 43.82 8.70 17.21
CA MET A 1 42.53 8.01 17.06
C MET A 1 42.52 7.35 15.70
N THR A 2 42.62 6.03 15.72
CA THR A 2 42.54 5.11 14.59
C THR A 2 41.14 5.16 13.95
N PRO A 3 41.00 4.85 12.64
CA PRO A 3 39.78 5.10 11.89
C PRO A 3 38.67 4.14 12.31
N LEU A 4 37.43 4.62 12.19
CA LEU A 4 36.18 3.89 12.42
C LEU A 4 36.14 2.60 11.57
N TYR A 5 36.47 1.48 12.21
CA TYR A 5 36.23 0.14 11.70
C TYR A 5 35.05 -0.43 12.49
N PHE A 6 33.86 -0.46 11.88
CA PHE A 6 32.73 -1.17 12.45
C PHE A 6 32.90 -2.66 12.14
N PRO A 7 33.00 -3.54 13.15
CA PRO A 7 33.17 -4.97 12.92
C PRO A 7 31.89 -5.55 12.32
N LYS A 8 32.07 -6.52 11.42
CA LYS A 8 31.02 -7.28 10.72
C LYS A 8 30.30 -8.32 11.61
N ASP A 9 30.45 -8.25 12.92
CA ASP A 9 29.99 -9.30 13.83
C ASP A 9 28.90 -8.78 14.78
N GLY A 10 27.65 -9.15 14.51
CA GLY A 10 26.51 -9.00 15.44
C GLY A 10 25.31 -8.21 14.93
N CYS A 11 24.65 -8.69 13.86
CA CYS A 11 23.29 -8.33 13.38
C CYS A 11 22.71 -6.95 13.78
N GLY A 12 22.98 -5.92 12.98
CA GLY A 12 22.24 -4.65 13.00
C GLY A 12 20.90 -4.71 12.22
N PHE A 13 19.93 -5.51 12.67
CA PHE A 13 18.64 -5.72 11.99
C PHE A 13 17.39 -5.51 12.88
N PRO A 14 17.05 -4.28 13.32
CA PRO A 14 15.82 -4.07 14.07
C PRO A 14 14.55 -4.35 13.23
N PRO A 15 14.24 -3.66 12.12
CA PRO A 15 12.94 -3.82 11.44
C PRO A 15 12.65 -5.24 10.94
N ASN A 16 13.66 -5.96 10.44
CA ASN A 16 13.47 -7.32 9.92
C ASN A 16 13.20 -8.35 11.02
N THR A 17 13.84 -8.18 12.19
CA THR A 17 13.50 -8.99 13.37
C THR A 17 12.06 -8.71 13.81
N GLU A 18 11.61 -7.46 13.73
CA GLU A 18 10.24 -7.08 14.07
C GLU A 18 9.22 -7.59 13.03
N LYS A 19 9.55 -7.59 11.73
CA LYS A 19 8.73 -8.24 10.69
C LYS A 19 8.59 -9.74 11.00
N LEU A 20 9.69 -10.42 11.31
CA LEU A 20 9.69 -11.83 11.69
C LEU A 20 8.82 -12.09 12.92
N ARG A 21 8.84 -11.21 13.93
CA ARG A 21 7.97 -11.32 15.10
C ARG A 21 6.48 -11.28 14.72
N CYS A 22 6.09 -10.41 13.79
CA CYS A 22 4.71 -10.40 13.30
C CYS A 22 4.32 -11.72 12.62
N PHE A 23 5.18 -12.27 11.76
CA PHE A 23 4.92 -13.57 11.12
C PHE A 23 4.89 -14.72 12.13
N LEU A 24 5.78 -14.74 13.12
CA LEU A 24 5.77 -15.74 14.19
C LEU A 24 4.49 -15.64 15.04
N GLN A 25 4.02 -14.43 15.31
CA GLN A 25 2.73 -14.21 16.00
C GLN A 25 1.57 -14.80 15.20
N TYR A 26 1.54 -14.58 13.87
CA TYR A 26 0.55 -15.19 12.99
C TYR A 26 0.61 -16.72 13.00
N PHE A 27 1.79 -17.31 12.82
CA PHE A 27 1.93 -18.78 12.83
C PHE A 27 1.59 -19.40 14.19
N HIS A 28 1.91 -18.71 15.30
CA HIS A 28 1.51 -19.13 16.63
C HIS A 28 -0.02 -19.13 16.78
N HIS A 29 -0.69 -18.07 16.33
CA HIS A 29 -2.13 -17.97 16.35
C HIS A 29 -2.78 -19.07 15.49
N VAL A 30 -2.41 -19.20 14.21
CA VAL A 30 -2.99 -20.21 13.30
C VAL A 30 -2.69 -21.64 13.77
N GLY A 31 -1.52 -21.87 14.37
CA GLY A 31 -1.17 -23.18 14.93
C GLY A 31 -1.90 -23.54 16.23
N SER A 32 -2.49 -22.56 16.94
CA SER A 32 -3.22 -22.78 18.19
C SER A 32 -4.75 -22.74 18.02
N ALA A 33 -5.25 -22.00 17.05
CA ALA A 33 -6.66 -21.98 16.69
C ALA A 33 -7.05 -23.27 15.94
N MET A 34 -7.96 -24.09 16.50
CA MET A 34 -8.41 -25.34 15.88
C MET A 34 -9.39 -25.15 14.70
N GLU A 35 -9.99 -23.95 14.59
CA GLU A 35 -10.95 -23.61 13.52
C GLU A 35 -10.35 -22.51 12.63
N GLY A 36 -9.66 -22.93 11.57
CA GLY A 36 -9.16 -22.05 10.51
C GLY A 36 -10.29 -21.56 9.60
N THR A 37 -11.32 -20.93 10.16
CA THR A 37 -12.45 -20.39 9.40
C THR A 37 -12.11 -19.01 8.86
N GLY A 38 -12.42 -18.78 7.59
CA GLY A 38 -12.19 -17.51 6.91
C GLY A 38 -11.86 -17.74 5.44
N GLU A 39 -11.95 -16.68 4.64
CA GLU A 39 -11.61 -16.73 3.22
C GLU A 39 -10.83 -15.47 2.86
N VAL A 40 -9.74 -15.63 2.12
CA VAL A 40 -8.96 -14.54 1.56
C VAL A 40 -9.20 -14.51 0.06
N TRP A 41 -9.78 -13.42 -0.42
CA TRP A 41 -10.04 -13.20 -1.84
C TRP A 41 -8.96 -12.32 -2.44
N ILE A 42 -8.40 -12.77 -3.57
CA ILE A 42 -7.44 -12.00 -4.36
C ILE A 42 -8.02 -11.87 -5.78
N SER A 43 -8.27 -10.65 -6.22
CA SER A 43 -8.82 -10.37 -7.55
C SER A 43 -7.91 -9.42 -8.30
N ARG A 44 -7.47 -9.84 -9.49
CA ARG A 44 -6.69 -8.99 -10.41
C ARG A 44 -7.67 -8.29 -11.36
N ALA A 45 -7.61 -6.96 -11.38
CA ALA A 45 -8.41 -6.13 -12.27
C ALA A 45 -7.52 -5.52 -13.35
N CYS A 46 -8.09 -5.36 -14.54
CA CYS A 46 -7.47 -4.67 -15.68
C CYS A 46 -8.48 -3.63 -16.17
N ALA A 47 -8.02 -2.39 -16.37
CA ALA A 47 -8.86 -1.29 -16.83
C ALA A 47 -8.65 -1.02 -18.31
N ASP A 48 -9.69 -0.48 -18.96
CA ASP A 48 -9.54 0.17 -20.25
C ASP A 48 -8.70 1.45 -20.08
N THR A 49 -7.56 1.52 -20.78
CA THR A 49 -6.60 2.62 -20.74
C THR A 49 -6.92 3.77 -21.69
N SER A 50 -8.12 3.77 -22.28
CA SER A 50 -8.57 4.75 -23.28
C SER A 50 -8.63 6.21 -22.81
N LEU A 51 -8.58 6.49 -21.50
CA LEU A 51 -8.59 7.86 -20.96
C LEU A 51 -7.38 8.65 -21.47
N THR A 52 -7.58 9.67 -22.31
CA THR A 52 -6.53 10.60 -22.77
C THR A 52 -6.56 11.92 -22.02
N THR A 53 -5.51 12.74 -22.15
CA THR A 53 -5.46 14.10 -21.61
C THR A 53 -6.63 14.95 -22.12
N GLU A 54 -6.96 14.86 -23.40
CA GLU A 54 -8.06 15.61 -24.02
C GLU A 54 -9.42 15.18 -23.44
N SER A 55 -9.61 13.88 -23.24
CA SER A 55 -10.84 13.36 -22.60
C SER A 55 -10.95 13.83 -21.16
N LEU A 56 -9.85 13.87 -20.41
CA LEU A 56 -9.84 14.33 -19.03
C LEU A 56 -10.10 15.84 -18.92
N MET A 57 -9.54 16.65 -19.83
CA MET A 57 -9.76 18.11 -19.86
C MET A 57 -11.19 18.50 -20.26
N SER A 58 -11.89 17.62 -20.98
CA SER A 58 -13.29 17.82 -21.37
C SER A 58 -14.30 17.13 -20.45
N ASP A 59 -13.82 16.35 -19.47
CA ASP A 59 -14.67 15.68 -18.49
C ASP A 59 -15.35 16.70 -17.55
N THR A 60 -16.63 16.48 -17.27
CA THR A 60 -17.46 17.38 -16.44
C THR A 60 -17.83 16.77 -15.08
N THR A 61 -17.25 15.63 -14.74
CA THR A 61 -17.45 14.94 -13.46
C THR A 61 -17.07 15.88 -12.32
N ARG A 62 -18.01 16.07 -11.39
CA ARG A 62 -17.74 16.88 -10.19
C ARG A 62 -16.75 16.14 -9.31
N LEU A 63 -15.78 16.88 -8.78
CA LEU A 63 -14.88 16.35 -7.77
C LEU A 63 -15.66 15.83 -6.56
N CYS A 64 -15.31 14.63 -6.10
CA CYS A 64 -15.89 14.03 -4.92
C CYS A 64 -15.48 14.80 -3.66
N GLN A 65 -16.13 14.50 -2.53
CA GLN A 65 -15.65 15.00 -1.24
C GLN A 65 -14.26 14.42 -0.96
N CYS A 66 -13.30 15.24 -0.56
CA CYS A 66 -11.98 14.82 -0.12
C CYS A 66 -11.75 15.33 1.31
N LEU A 67 -11.55 14.43 2.26
CA LEU A 67 -11.29 14.76 3.67
C LEU A 67 -9.80 14.57 3.97
N VAL A 68 -9.09 15.67 4.21
CA VAL A 68 -7.67 15.65 4.58
C VAL A 68 -7.53 15.54 6.09
N GLN A 69 -6.75 14.57 6.55
CA GLN A 69 -6.43 14.36 7.97
C GLN A 69 -4.93 14.53 8.24
N ASP A 70 -4.59 14.65 9.52
CA ASP A 70 -3.21 14.67 9.98
C ASP A 70 -2.49 13.35 9.66
N LEU A 71 -1.28 13.42 9.09
CA LEU A 71 -0.47 12.25 8.70
C LEU A 71 -0.10 11.34 9.88
N ARG A 72 -0.24 11.80 11.12
CA ARG A 72 -0.10 10.97 12.33
C ARG A 72 -1.25 9.96 12.49
N LYS A 73 -2.34 10.10 11.73
CA LYS A 73 -3.43 9.13 11.65
C LYS A 73 -3.19 8.19 10.47
N PRO A 74 -2.73 6.96 10.70
CA PRO A 74 -2.45 6.02 9.62
C PRO A 74 -3.72 5.50 8.95
N ILE A 75 -3.60 5.05 7.70
CA ILE A 75 -4.71 4.51 6.89
C ILE A 75 -5.46 3.39 7.63
N TYR A 76 -4.72 2.50 8.29
CA TYR A 76 -5.32 1.36 9.02
C TYR A 76 -6.18 1.77 10.23
N ASN A 77 -6.10 3.03 10.69
CA ASN A 77 -7.00 3.58 11.71
C ASN A 77 -8.25 4.24 11.13
N SER A 78 -8.39 4.32 9.80
CA SER A 78 -9.57 4.88 9.14
C SER A 78 -10.80 4.01 9.37
N ASP A 79 -11.97 4.60 9.61
CA ASP A 79 -13.26 3.90 9.69
C ASP A 79 -13.77 3.38 8.34
N THR A 80 -13.10 3.72 7.23
CA THR A 80 -13.43 3.19 5.91
C THR A 80 -12.99 1.73 5.76
N TYR A 81 -13.59 1.04 4.80
CA TYR A 81 -13.31 -0.37 4.50
C TYR A 81 -12.48 -0.57 3.21
N LEU A 82 -12.23 0.50 2.45
CA LEU A 82 -11.35 0.48 1.27
C LEU A 82 -10.06 1.22 1.63
N HIS A 83 -8.94 0.51 1.72
CA HIS A 83 -7.64 1.09 2.06
C HIS A 83 -6.71 0.95 0.87
N VAL A 84 -6.02 2.02 0.49
CA VAL A 84 -5.02 1.97 -0.59
C VAL A 84 -3.72 1.43 -0.04
N ASP A 85 -3.20 0.41 -0.72
CA ASP A 85 -1.86 -0.11 -0.51
C ASP A 85 -0.89 0.54 -1.51
N PHE A 86 0.16 1.20 -0.98
CA PHE A 86 1.14 1.94 -1.76
C PHE A 86 2.19 0.98 -2.31
N ALA A 87 1.73 0.16 -3.25
CA ALA A 87 2.42 -1.03 -3.65
C ALA A 87 3.66 -0.76 -4.50
N ASN A 88 4.59 -1.70 -4.48
CA ASN A 88 5.44 -1.97 -5.62
C ASN A 88 4.65 -2.73 -6.70
N ALA A 89 5.04 -2.62 -7.97
CA ALA A 89 4.44 -3.43 -9.04
C ALA A 89 4.55 -4.93 -8.74
N SER A 90 5.66 -5.35 -8.11
CA SER A 90 5.76 -6.67 -7.47
C SER A 90 5.15 -6.61 -6.07
N VAL A 91 3.88 -7.04 -5.96
CA VAL A 91 3.06 -6.91 -4.75
C VAL A 91 3.73 -7.49 -3.49
N GLY A 92 3.71 -6.73 -2.40
CA GLY A 92 4.41 -6.99 -1.15
C GLY A 92 5.82 -6.41 -1.12
N GLY A 93 6.32 -5.88 -2.24
CA GLY A 93 7.56 -5.12 -2.31
C GLY A 93 8.74 -5.78 -1.60
N GLY A 94 9.27 -5.10 -0.60
CA GLY A 94 10.41 -5.54 0.20
C GLY A 94 10.08 -6.39 1.42
N ILE A 95 8.86 -6.98 1.52
CA ILE A 95 8.42 -7.67 2.74
C ILE A 95 9.43 -8.74 3.21
N PHE A 96 9.95 -9.54 2.27
CA PHE A 96 10.95 -10.57 2.53
C PHE A 96 12.41 -10.12 2.35
N LEU A 97 12.61 -8.85 1.97
CA LEU A 97 13.95 -8.31 1.80
C LEU A 97 14.56 -7.89 3.11
N ASN A 98 15.86 -8.14 3.20
CA ASN A 98 16.70 -7.76 4.33
C ASN A 98 17.51 -6.50 3.97
N ALA A 99 16.82 -5.37 3.79
CA ALA A 99 17.42 -4.12 3.32
C ALA A 99 16.94 -2.89 4.13
N PRO A 100 17.81 -1.89 4.38
CA PRO A 100 17.39 -0.62 4.97
C PRO A 100 16.29 0.07 4.15
N GLY A 101 15.35 0.73 4.81
CA GLY A 101 14.23 1.40 4.15
C GLY A 101 13.16 0.49 3.53
N ALA A 102 13.31 -0.85 3.58
CA ALA A 102 12.34 -1.83 3.06
C ALA A 102 11.21 -2.15 4.06
N THR A 103 10.79 -1.17 4.86
CA THR A 103 9.71 -1.32 5.84
C THR A 103 8.85 -0.06 5.82
N ALA A 104 8.31 0.24 4.63
CA ALA A 104 7.42 1.36 4.39
C ALA A 104 5.96 0.90 4.59
N GLN A 105 4.99 1.58 3.98
CA GLN A 105 3.58 1.32 4.25
C GLN A 105 3.13 -0.07 3.79
N GLU A 106 3.51 -0.51 2.58
CA GLU A 106 3.16 -1.84 2.05
C GLU A 106 3.72 -2.95 2.95
N GLU A 107 5.03 -2.92 3.25
CA GLU A 107 5.64 -3.98 4.04
C GLU A 107 5.15 -4.02 5.50
N ILE A 108 4.85 -2.86 6.10
CA ILE A 108 4.23 -2.82 7.43
C ILE A 108 2.83 -3.45 7.40
N THR A 109 2.07 -3.17 6.34
CA THR A 109 0.72 -3.72 6.15
C THR A 109 0.80 -5.25 6.00
N PHE A 110 1.71 -5.75 5.16
CA PHE A 110 1.92 -7.18 4.95
C PHE A 110 2.53 -7.88 6.18
N ALA A 111 3.40 -7.22 6.94
CA ALA A 111 3.92 -7.80 8.18
C ALA A 111 2.82 -7.94 9.24
N THR A 112 1.94 -6.95 9.37
CA THR A 112 0.85 -6.98 10.36
C THR A 112 -0.37 -7.80 9.93
N HIS A 113 -0.51 -8.06 8.63
CA HIS A 113 -1.52 -8.92 8.02
C HIS A 113 -0.84 -10.00 7.14
N PRO A 114 -0.15 -10.99 7.72
CA PRO A 114 0.65 -11.96 6.96
C PRO A 114 -0.09 -12.73 5.87
N GLU A 115 -1.42 -12.84 5.96
CA GLU A 115 -2.26 -13.45 4.92
C GLU A 115 -2.17 -12.69 3.57
N LEU A 116 -1.86 -11.39 3.58
CA LEU A 116 -1.62 -10.61 2.35
C LEU A 116 -0.41 -11.12 1.56
N SER A 117 0.57 -11.75 2.21
CA SER A 117 1.74 -12.31 1.53
C SER A 117 1.40 -13.47 0.56
N LEU A 118 0.18 -14.02 0.61
CA LEU A 118 -0.32 -14.91 -0.44
C LEU A 118 -0.32 -14.21 -1.82
N ALA A 119 -0.65 -12.92 -1.87
CA ALA A 119 -0.63 -12.16 -3.12
C ALA A 119 0.79 -12.02 -3.69
N THR A 120 1.82 -11.90 -2.85
CA THR A 120 3.23 -11.87 -3.29
C THR A 120 3.64 -13.17 -3.99
N VAL A 121 3.10 -14.31 -3.57
CA VAL A 121 3.42 -15.62 -4.16
C VAL A 121 2.59 -15.91 -5.41
N LEU A 122 1.32 -15.50 -5.40
CA LEU A 122 0.34 -15.90 -6.42
C LEU A 122 0.21 -14.90 -7.59
N SER A 123 0.76 -13.69 -7.46
CA SER A 123 0.54 -12.61 -8.43
C SER A 123 1.83 -12.28 -9.18
N GLU A 124 1.75 -12.27 -10.50
CA GLU A 124 2.79 -11.66 -11.33
C GLU A 124 2.85 -10.13 -11.09
N PRO A 125 3.98 -9.46 -11.40
CA PRO A 125 4.06 -8.01 -11.32
C PRO A 125 2.92 -7.32 -12.07
N LEU A 126 2.41 -6.22 -11.52
CA LEU A 126 1.35 -5.40 -12.10
C LEU A 126 1.81 -4.67 -13.37
N ASN A 127 1.03 -4.77 -14.44
CA ASN A 127 1.14 -3.88 -15.60
C ASN A 127 0.50 -2.52 -15.31
N ASP A 128 0.78 -1.51 -16.13
CA ASP A 128 0.27 -0.13 -15.97
C ASP A 128 -1.25 -0.01 -15.90
N ASP A 129 -1.97 -0.94 -16.50
CA ASP A 129 -3.42 -1.01 -16.60
C ASP A 129 -4.06 -1.92 -15.54
N GLU A 130 -3.26 -2.53 -14.67
CA GLU A 130 -3.72 -3.51 -13.69
C GLU A 130 -3.72 -3.01 -12.25
N ALA A 131 -4.58 -3.59 -11.43
CA ALA A 131 -4.58 -3.42 -9.97
C ALA A 131 -4.95 -4.76 -9.31
N LEU A 132 -4.64 -4.90 -8.03
CA LEU A 132 -5.14 -6.03 -7.22
C LEU A 132 -6.12 -5.53 -6.15
N LEU A 133 -7.14 -6.33 -5.88
CA LEU A 133 -7.97 -6.23 -4.69
C LEU A 133 -7.69 -7.44 -3.80
N ILE A 134 -7.40 -7.20 -2.53
CA ILE A 134 -7.23 -8.27 -1.54
C ILE A 134 -8.19 -8.03 -0.38
N CYS A 135 -9.01 -9.02 -0.05
CA CYS A 135 -10.04 -8.94 1.00
C CYS A 135 -9.95 -10.16 1.93
N GLY A 136 -10.35 -9.98 3.19
CA GLY A 136 -10.42 -11.06 4.18
C GLY A 136 -9.13 -11.33 4.95
N ALA A 137 -8.04 -10.62 4.64
CA ALA A 137 -6.80 -10.72 5.41
C ALA A 137 -6.94 -10.03 6.78
N ARG A 138 -6.65 -10.77 7.84
CA ARG A 138 -6.78 -10.34 9.23
C ARG A 138 -5.50 -9.69 9.74
N ARG A 139 -5.66 -8.86 10.78
CA ARG A 139 -4.53 -8.23 11.46
C ARG A 139 -4.12 -9.04 12.69
N PHE A 140 -2.86 -9.44 12.76
CA PHE A 140 -2.35 -10.28 13.85
C PHE A 140 -1.42 -9.53 14.81
N SER A 141 -0.94 -8.35 14.42
CA SER A 141 0.10 -7.63 15.17
C SER A 141 -0.18 -6.14 15.31
N HIS A 142 -0.01 -5.65 16.54
CA HIS A 142 0.19 -4.24 16.85
C HIS A 142 1.60 -3.84 16.47
N HIS A 143 1.77 -2.61 15.98
CA HIS A 143 3.09 -2.07 15.66
C HIS A 143 3.17 -0.59 16.02
N ALA A 144 4.41 -0.10 16.09
CA ALA A 144 4.75 1.31 16.16
C ALA A 144 5.92 1.60 15.21
N GLY A 145 6.16 2.88 14.97
CA GLY A 145 7.25 3.33 14.11
C GLY A 145 7.02 3.06 12.62
N PHE A 146 8.00 3.49 11.83
CA PHE A 146 7.98 3.46 10.36
C PHE A 146 9.43 3.36 9.85
N LEU A 147 9.66 2.71 8.71
CA LEU A 147 11.00 2.43 8.18
C LEU A 147 11.90 1.79 9.25
N ASP A 148 13.04 2.40 9.53
CA ASP A 148 14.06 1.86 10.43
C ASP A 148 13.63 1.85 11.91
N THR A 149 12.50 2.48 12.24
CA THR A 149 11.92 2.50 13.60
C THR A 149 10.75 1.53 13.79
N PHE A 150 10.40 0.76 12.75
CA PHE A 150 9.33 -0.23 12.83
C PHE A 150 9.56 -1.22 13.96
N CYS A 151 8.53 -1.43 14.78
CA CYS A 151 8.58 -2.25 15.98
C CYS A 151 7.28 -3.03 16.16
N TYR A 152 7.39 -4.35 16.38
CA TYR A 152 6.27 -5.16 16.83
C TYR A 152 5.96 -4.83 18.29
N VAL A 153 4.71 -4.52 18.59
CA VAL A 153 4.28 -4.09 19.93
C VAL A 153 3.57 -5.20 20.69
N GLY A 154 2.89 -6.11 19.99
CA GLY A 154 2.13 -7.18 20.62
C GLY A 154 1.12 -7.83 19.69
N ALA A 155 0.51 -8.91 20.17
CA ALA A 155 -0.54 -9.63 19.48
C ALA A 155 -1.84 -8.83 19.48
N VAL A 156 -2.49 -8.74 18.32
CA VAL A 156 -3.89 -8.33 18.26
C VAL A 156 -4.75 -9.50 18.74
N GLN A 157 -5.63 -9.26 19.71
CA GLN A 157 -6.55 -10.27 20.23
C GLN A 157 -7.78 -10.42 19.31
N GLU A 158 -8.41 -11.60 19.31
CA GLU A 158 -9.56 -11.90 18.44
C GLU A 158 -10.79 -11.02 18.71
N ASP A 159 -10.94 -10.54 19.95
CA ASP A 159 -12.03 -9.66 20.36
C ASP A 159 -11.78 -8.19 20.02
N GLU A 160 -10.57 -7.83 19.58
CA GLU A 160 -10.27 -6.49 19.09
C GLU A 160 -10.93 -6.25 17.72
N HIS A 161 -11.65 -5.13 17.58
CA HIS A 161 -12.33 -4.76 16.34
C HIS A 161 -11.43 -4.81 15.09
N MET A 162 -10.13 -4.53 15.25
CA MET A 162 -9.17 -4.51 14.14
C MET A 162 -8.72 -5.90 13.67
N PHE A 163 -8.90 -6.95 14.48
CA PHE A 163 -8.51 -8.31 14.12
C PHE A 163 -9.27 -8.78 12.87
N SER A 164 -10.59 -8.62 12.89
CA SER A 164 -11.52 -9.09 11.86
C SER A 164 -12.14 -7.95 11.05
N LYS A 165 -11.55 -6.76 11.07
CA LYS A 165 -12.07 -5.63 10.28
C LYS A 165 -11.99 -5.98 8.81
N ASP A 166 -13.13 -5.96 8.13
CA ASP A 166 -13.27 -6.36 6.73
C ASP A 166 -12.74 -5.30 5.75
N VAL A 167 -11.42 -5.09 5.81
CA VAL A 167 -10.70 -4.15 4.94
C VAL A 167 -10.41 -4.82 3.61
N VAL A 168 -10.66 -4.08 2.54
CA VAL A 168 -10.21 -4.37 1.18
C VAL A 168 -8.99 -3.53 0.90
N GLN A 169 -7.87 -4.18 0.62
CA GLN A 169 -6.65 -3.54 0.13
C GLN A 169 -6.80 -3.30 -1.37
N ILE A 170 -6.74 -2.03 -1.78
CA ILE A 170 -6.65 -1.61 -3.19
C ILE A 170 -5.17 -1.42 -3.49
N VAL A 171 -4.59 -2.43 -4.13
CA VAL A 171 -3.15 -2.53 -4.40
C VAL A 171 -2.86 -1.87 -5.75
N VAL A 172 -2.19 -0.72 -5.68
CA VAL A 172 -1.83 0.09 -6.85
C VAL A 172 -0.39 0.60 -6.72
N ASP A 173 0.42 0.39 -7.75
CA ASP A 173 1.80 0.88 -7.81
C ASP A 173 1.89 2.25 -8.48
N ALA A 174 2.62 3.19 -7.87
CA ALA A 174 2.84 4.52 -8.45
C ALA A 174 4.04 4.53 -9.40
N ARG A 175 4.08 5.51 -10.32
CA ARG A 175 5.31 5.81 -11.06
C ARG A 175 6.43 6.24 -10.12
N MET A 176 7.63 5.74 -10.42
CA MET A 176 8.87 6.05 -9.72
C MET A 176 9.55 7.25 -10.40
N TYR A 177 9.73 8.34 -9.66
CA TYR A 177 10.31 9.60 -10.15
C TYR A 177 11.80 9.75 -9.85
N ASP A 178 12.35 8.94 -8.95
CA ASP A 178 13.78 8.76 -8.79
C ASP A 178 14.27 7.72 -9.81
N GLY A 179 15.22 8.11 -10.66
CA GLY A 179 15.70 7.20 -11.70
C GLY A 179 16.36 5.98 -11.07
N ALA A 180 15.85 4.77 -11.26
CA ALA A 180 16.59 3.51 -11.02
C ALA A 180 17.07 3.21 -9.58
N GLY A 181 16.39 3.69 -8.54
CA GLY A 181 16.57 3.22 -7.17
C GLY A 181 17.58 3.98 -6.30
N VAL A 182 17.81 3.45 -5.10
CA VAL A 182 18.56 4.09 -4.01
C VAL A 182 19.95 4.55 -4.49
N GLY A 183 20.17 5.87 -4.47
CA GLY A 183 21.47 6.49 -4.76
C GLY A 183 21.58 7.14 -6.15
N SER A 184 20.58 7.00 -7.00
CA SER A 184 20.54 7.70 -8.29
C SER A 184 20.02 9.14 -8.16
N PRO A 185 20.48 10.08 -9.01
CA PRO A 185 20.04 11.46 -8.94
C PRO A 185 18.55 11.59 -9.24
N TYR A 186 17.87 12.33 -8.38
CA TYR A 186 16.45 12.61 -8.48
C TYR A 186 16.13 13.30 -9.81
N ARG A 187 15.27 12.67 -10.61
CA ARG A 187 14.88 13.20 -11.91
C ARG A 187 13.77 14.23 -11.74
N HIS A 188 14.16 15.43 -11.32
CA HIS A 188 13.26 16.58 -11.14
C HIS A 188 12.42 16.88 -12.38
N ASP A 189 12.86 16.44 -13.57
CA ASP A 189 12.12 16.58 -14.83
C ASP A 189 10.82 15.76 -14.88
N HIS A 190 10.65 14.69 -14.08
CA HIS A 190 9.48 13.77 -14.19
C HIS A 190 8.30 14.16 -13.29
N LEU A 191 8.56 14.87 -12.18
CA LEU A 191 7.57 15.22 -11.16
C LEU A 191 6.31 15.96 -11.67
N PHE A 192 6.42 16.62 -12.81
CA PHE A 192 5.36 17.42 -13.42
C PHE A 192 5.05 16.99 -14.86
N GLN A 193 5.49 15.79 -15.27
CA GLN A 193 5.16 15.26 -16.60
C GLN A 193 3.69 14.82 -16.62
N VAL A 194 3.00 15.25 -17.68
CA VAL A 194 1.58 14.97 -17.86
C VAL A 194 1.35 13.48 -18.04
N GLU A 195 2.28 12.79 -18.70
CA GLU A 195 2.23 11.36 -19.00
C GLU A 195 2.30 10.51 -17.72
N ASP A 196 3.18 10.85 -16.79
CA ASP A 196 3.29 10.15 -15.51
C ASP A 196 2.06 10.38 -14.63
N ALA A 197 1.57 11.62 -14.59
CA ALA A 197 0.33 11.95 -13.88
C ALA A 197 -0.86 11.19 -14.48
N LEU A 198 -0.98 11.15 -15.82
CA LEU A 198 -2.04 10.44 -16.52
C LEU A 198 -1.97 8.93 -16.31
N ARG A 199 -0.76 8.34 -16.31
CA ARG A 199 -0.57 6.92 -15.98
C ARG A 199 -1.07 6.63 -14.57
N ASP A 200 -0.68 7.43 -13.59
CA ASP A 200 -1.09 7.18 -12.20
C ASP A 200 -2.58 7.49 -11.95
N ILE A 201 -3.18 8.42 -12.69
CA ILE A 201 -4.64 8.60 -12.73
C ILE A 201 -5.31 7.33 -13.24
N ARG A 202 -4.86 6.76 -14.38
CA ARG A 202 -5.43 5.53 -14.93
C ARG A 202 -5.27 4.34 -13.99
N LYS A 203 -4.08 4.18 -13.38
CA LYS A 203 -3.79 3.16 -12.38
C LYS A 203 -4.73 3.25 -11.17
N ALA A 204 -4.88 4.45 -10.60
CA ALA A 204 -5.78 4.67 -9.48
C ALA A 204 -7.24 4.43 -9.87
N ILE A 205 -7.67 4.86 -11.06
CA ILE A 205 -9.01 4.57 -11.60
C ILE A 205 -9.24 3.06 -11.71
N CYS A 206 -8.25 2.28 -12.16
CA CYS A 206 -8.35 0.83 -12.26
C CYS A 206 -8.69 0.22 -10.89
N GLY A 207 -7.88 0.49 -9.86
CA GLY A 207 -8.12 -0.01 -8.51
C GLY A 207 -9.43 0.49 -7.91
N PHE A 208 -9.74 1.78 -8.06
CA PHE A 208 -10.94 2.39 -7.49
C PHE A 208 -12.23 1.91 -8.15
N ARG A 209 -12.26 1.75 -9.48
CA ARG A 209 -13.43 1.20 -10.18
C ARG A 209 -13.62 -0.27 -9.88
N ALA A 210 -12.53 -1.05 -9.81
CA ALA A 210 -12.60 -2.44 -9.41
C ALA A 210 -13.21 -2.58 -8.01
N ALA A 211 -12.73 -1.77 -7.05
CA ALA A 211 -13.26 -1.75 -5.69
C ALA A 211 -14.74 -1.31 -5.67
N LYS A 212 -15.11 -0.28 -6.43
CA LYS A 212 -16.49 0.20 -6.51
C LYS A 212 -17.43 -0.85 -7.10
N LEU A 213 -16.98 -1.60 -8.10
CA LEU A 213 -17.77 -2.65 -8.74
C LEU A 213 -17.95 -3.86 -7.82
N ALA A 214 -16.87 -4.29 -7.16
CA ALA A 214 -16.89 -5.44 -6.25
C ALA A 214 -17.64 -5.12 -4.94
N PHE A 215 -17.57 -3.87 -4.47
CA PHE A 215 -18.15 -3.43 -3.20
C PHE A 215 -18.99 -2.16 -3.37
N PRO A 216 -20.17 -2.25 -4.00
CA PRO A 216 -20.97 -1.08 -4.39
C PRO A 216 -21.43 -0.21 -3.22
N ASP A 217 -21.58 -0.77 -2.01
CA ASP A 217 -21.98 -0.05 -0.80
C ASP A 217 -20.81 0.65 -0.08
N ARG A 218 -19.57 0.40 -0.51
CA ARG A 218 -18.37 1.04 0.05
C ARG A 218 -18.01 2.27 -0.78
N HIS A 219 -18.46 3.43 -0.31
CA HIS A 219 -18.31 4.67 -1.06
C HIS A 219 -17.03 5.44 -0.72
N SER A 220 -16.36 5.14 0.39
CA SER A 220 -15.23 5.93 0.89
C SER A 220 -13.95 5.13 0.94
N CYS A 221 -12.86 5.74 0.49
CA CYS A 221 -11.53 5.15 0.45
C CYS A 221 -10.54 5.93 1.34
N ALA A 222 -9.71 5.21 2.09
CA ALA A 222 -8.60 5.81 2.83
C ALA A 222 -7.30 5.62 2.06
N THR A 223 -6.62 6.73 1.84
CA THR A 223 -5.33 6.80 1.17
C THR A 223 -4.44 7.85 1.84
N GLY A 224 -3.32 8.22 1.21
CA GLY A 224 -2.38 9.22 1.69
C GLY A 224 -1.33 9.56 0.65
N ASN A 225 -0.08 9.64 1.08
CA ASN A 225 1.07 10.05 0.27
C ASN A 225 1.56 8.92 -0.67
N TRP A 226 0.65 8.36 -1.48
CA TRP A 226 0.91 7.29 -2.45
C TRP A 226 2.05 7.69 -3.40
N GLY A 227 3.09 6.86 -3.48
CA GLY A 227 4.25 7.11 -4.34
C GLY A 227 5.13 8.30 -3.95
N CYS A 228 4.97 8.90 -2.76
CA CYS A 228 5.72 10.10 -2.38
C CYS A 228 6.95 9.84 -1.50
N GLY A 229 7.07 8.62 -0.95
CA GLY A 229 8.21 8.21 -0.14
C GLY A 229 9.38 7.77 -1.02
N ALA A 230 9.66 6.47 -1.02
CA ALA A 230 10.74 5.87 -1.81
C ALA A 230 10.65 6.18 -3.32
N PHE A 231 9.45 6.44 -3.86
CA PHE A 231 9.25 6.70 -5.30
C PHE A 231 9.34 8.19 -5.66
N GLY A 232 9.51 9.08 -4.69
CA GLY A 232 9.85 10.47 -4.94
C GLY A 232 8.73 11.35 -5.51
N GLY A 233 7.47 10.93 -5.53
CA GLY A 233 6.36 11.78 -5.97
C GLY A 233 6.12 13.00 -5.06
N ALA A 234 5.62 14.10 -5.63
CA ALA A 234 5.19 15.27 -4.83
C ALA A 234 3.81 15.02 -4.19
N PRO A 235 3.67 15.14 -2.85
CA PRO A 235 2.39 14.91 -2.17
C PRO A 235 1.22 15.73 -2.70
N ALA A 236 1.45 17.01 -3.04
CA ALA A 236 0.40 17.87 -3.59
C ALA A 236 -0.09 17.37 -4.95
N VAL A 237 0.81 16.93 -5.85
CA VAL A 237 0.45 16.39 -7.16
C VAL A 237 -0.29 15.06 -7.00
N LYS A 238 0.22 14.18 -6.14
CA LYS A 238 -0.39 12.87 -5.86
C LYS A 238 -1.76 12.97 -5.19
N LEU A 239 -2.01 14.02 -4.39
CA LEU A 239 -3.34 14.31 -3.88
C LEU A 239 -4.32 14.57 -5.04
N PHE A 240 -3.98 15.45 -5.99
CA PHE A 240 -4.85 15.75 -7.12
C PHE A 240 -5.05 14.55 -8.06
N VAL A 241 -3.99 13.79 -8.33
CA VAL A 241 -4.06 12.52 -9.10
C VAL A 241 -5.10 11.58 -8.50
N GLN A 242 -5.00 11.34 -7.19
CA GLN A 242 -5.92 10.44 -6.49
C GLN A 242 -7.34 11.03 -6.41
N TRP A 243 -7.47 12.33 -6.18
CA TRP A 243 -8.78 12.98 -6.07
C TRP A 243 -9.56 12.95 -7.39
N VAL A 244 -8.88 13.22 -8.51
CA VAL A 244 -9.46 13.09 -9.86
C VAL A 244 -9.86 11.64 -10.11
N ALA A 245 -8.97 10.68 -9.84
CA ALA A 245 -9.25 9.27 -10.05
C ALA A 245 -10.45 8.77 -9.21
N ALA A 246 -10.51 9.13 -7.93
CA ALA A 246 -11.62 8.77 -7.04
C ALA A 246 -12.96 9.36 -7.54
N SER A 247 -12.94 10.61 -8.01
CA SER A 247 -14.12 11.28 -8.56
C SER A 247 -14.65 10.56 -9.81
N LEU A 248 -13.76 10.20 -10.74
CA LEU A 248 -14.09 9.47 -11.98
C LEU A 248 -14.49 8.00 -11.75
N ALA A 249 -14.11 7.43 -10.60
CA ALA A 249 -14.49 6.10 -10.17
C ALA A 249 -15.79 6.08 -9.32
N GLY A 250 -16.32 7.26 -8.94
CA GLY A 250 -17.50 7.36 -8.09
C GLY A 250 -17.25 6.98 -6.62
N LEU A 251 -16.03 7.20 -6.13
CA LEU A 251 -15.64 7.08 -4.73
C LEU A 251 -15.57 8.45 -4.04
N LYS A 252 -15.37 8.44 -2.72
CA LYS A 252 -15.12 9.59 -1.85
C LYS A 252 -13.84 9.36 -1.04
#